data_AF-A0A414QLI5-F1
#
_entry.id   AF-A0A414QLI5-F1
#
_cell.length_a   1.000
_cell.length_b   1.000
_cell.length_c   1.000
_cell.angle_alpha   90.00
_cell.angle_beta   90.00
_cell.angle_gamma   90.00
#
_symmetry.space_group_name_H-M   'P 1'
#
loop_
_entity.id
_entity.type
_entity.pdbx_description
1 polymer ?
#
loop_
_entity_poly.entity_id
_entity_poly.type
_entity_poly.pdbx_seq_one_letter_code
_entity_poly.pdbx_strand_id
1 'polypeptide(L)'
;MLGISAQGYYKHDYASNEADILSASIVLYCLYVRQKERLPKAGCRELYTLCREYFREKFTIGRDRFYNVLRSNSLMLRRTRYRPRTTDSRHGYRLYRDLVNTSPKYTPAGNGRLVVADITYIYTREGFAYLSLVTDAYSRYIVGYCLSRSLDAEGR
;
A
#
# COMPACT_ATOMS: atom_id res chain seq x y z
N MET A 1 2.89 4.37 -52.88
CA MET A 1 2.02 5.40 -52.24
C MET A 1 1.26 4.69 -51.12
N LEU A 2 1.46 5.06 -49.86
CA LEU A 2 0.84 4.38 -48.70
C LEU A 2 -0.69 4.42 -48.84
N GLY A 3 -1.35 3.27 -48.94
CA GLY A 3 -2.77 3.10 -49.28
C GLY A 3 -3.76 3.57 -48.19
N ILE A 4 -3.49 4.71 -47.56
CA ILE A 4 -4.31 5.31 -46.52
C ILE A 4 -5.15 6.42 -47.17
N SER A 5 -6.48 6.34 -47.06
CA SER A 5 -7.36 7.39 -47.56
C SER A 5 -7.17 8.68 -46.76
N ALA A 6 -7.40 9.85 -47.37
CA ALA A 6 -7.31 11.14 -46.67
C ALA A 6 -8.19 11.17 -45.41
N GLN A 7 -9.38 10.55 -45.46
CA GLN A 7 -10.27 10.38 -44.30
C GLN A 7 -9.63 9.52 -43.19
N GLY A 8 -8.92 8.45 -43.56
CA GLY A 8 -8.18 7.62 -42.61
C GLY A 8 -7.02 8.37 -41.95
N TYR A 9 -6.33 9.24 -42.68
CA TYR A 9 -5.26 10.08 -42.15
C TYR A 9 -5.78 11.07 -41.10
N TYR A 10 -6.84 11.85 -41.43
CA TYR A 10 -7.43 12.79 -40.48
C TYR A 10 -8.01 12.10 -39.24
N LYS A 11 -8.68 10.95 -39.41
CA LYS A 11 -9.23 10.19 -38.27
C LYS A 11 -8.12 9.73 -37.31
N HIS A 12 -6.96 9.32 -37.83
CA HIS A 12 -5.81 8.94 -37.02
C HIS A 12 -5.23 10.13 -36.26
N ASP A 13 -5.08 11.28 -36.92
CA ASP A 13 -4.55 12.50 -36.31
C ASP A 13 -5.46 13.00 -35.15
N TYR A 14 -6.77 13.08 -35.38
CA TYR A 14 -7.74 13.43 -34.34
C TYR A 14 -7.72 12.45 -33.14
N ALA A 15 -7.67 11.15 -33.40
CA ALA A 15 -7.59 10.14 -32.34
C ALA A 15 -6.28 10.21 -31.53
N SER A 16 -5.17 10.58 -32.18
CA SER A 16 -3.89 10.82 -31.49
C SER A 16 -4.01 12.02 -30.56
N ASN A 17 -4.59 13.13 -31.03
CA ASN A 17 -4.79 14.34 -30.24
C ASN A 17 -5.69 14.09 -29.01
N GLU A 18 -6.78 13.35 -29.15
CA GLU A 18 -7.65 12.99 -28.01
C GLU A 18 -6.93 12.12 -26.98
N ALA A 19 -6.12 11.17 -27.42
CA ALA A 19 -5.34 10.32 -26.55
C ALA A 19 -4.27 11.09 -25.76
N ASP A 20 -3.66 12.09 -26.39
CA ASP A 20 -2.67 12.96 -25.75
C ASP A 20 -3.32 13.88 -24.73
N ILE A 21 -4.48 14.46 -25.05
CA ILE A 21 -5.28 15.27 -24.12
C ILE A 21 -5.68 14.46 -22.89
N LEU A 22 -6.16 13.22 -23.09
CA LEU A 22 -6.52 12.34 -21.98
C LEU A 22 -5.30 11.99 -21.13
N SER A 23 -4.15 11.69 -21.75
CA SER A 23 -2.91 11.38 -21.04
C SER A 23 -2.45 12.56 -20.19
N ALA A 24 -2.47 13.78 -20.73
CA ALA A 24 -2.16 15.00 -19.99
C ALA A 24 -3.13 15.24 -18.83
N SER A 25 -4.44 15.06 -19.06
CA SER A 25 -5.48 15.20 -18.04
C SER A 25 -5.28 14.22 -16.88
N ILE A 26 -4.90 12.98 -17.19
CA ILE A 26 -4.58 11.94 -16.19
C ILE A 26 -3.36 12.35 -15.35
N VAL A 27 -2.30 12.85 -15.99
CA VAL A 27 -1.09 13.31 -15.29
C VAL A 27 -1.43 14.43 -14.32
N LEU A 28 -2.17 15.44 -14.77
CA LEU A 28 -2.60 16.57 -13.93
C LEU A 28 -3.45 16.10 -12.75
N TYR A 29 -4.41 15.21 -12.99
CA TYR A 29 -5.24 14.66 -11.91
C TYR A 29 -4.42 13.82 -10.92
N CYS A 30 -3.48 13.00 -11.38
CA CYS A 30 -2.62 12.22 -10.51
C CYS A 30 -1.72 13.11 -9.64
N LEU A 31 -1.20 14.22 -10.19
CA LEU A 31 -0.44 15.22 -9.43
C LEU A 31 -1.32 15.89 -8.37
N TYR A 32 -2.56 16.24 -8.72
CA TYR A 32 -3.55 16.77 -7.79
C TYR A 32 -3.86 15.80 -6.65
N VAL A 33 -4.14 14.52 -6.93
CA VAL A 33 -4.39 13.49 -5.91
C VAL A 33 -3.19 13.33 -4.96
N ARG A 34 -1.97 13.47 -5.49
CA ARG A 34 -0.71 13.32 -4.72
C ARG A 34 -0.22 14.60 -4.02
N GLN A 35 -1.03 15.64 -3.95
CA GLN A 35 -0.72 16.78 -3.07
C GLN A 35 -0.58 16.32 -1.61
N LYS A 36 0.23 17.07 -0.84
CA LYS A 36 0.64 16.69 0.53
C LYS A 36 -0.55 16.52 1.47
N GLU A 37 -1.61 17.30 1.26
CA GLU A 37 -2.83 17.36 2.04
C GLU A 37 -3.85 16.26 1.67
N ARG A 38 -3.54 15.43 0.67
CA ARG A 38 -4.43 14.39 0.13
C ARG A 38 -3.80 13.01 0.27
N LEU A 39 -3.41 12.38 -0.84
CA LEU A 39 -2.88 11.02 -0.88
C LEU A 39 -1.48 11.04 -1.52
N PRO A 40 -0.46 11.63 -0.87
CA PRO A 40 0.88 11.79 -1.44
C PRO A 40 1.57 10.46 -1.78
N LYS A 41 1.12 9.36 -1.16
CA LYS A 41 1.63 8.01 -1.37
C LYS A 41 0.67 7.11 -2.17
N ALA A 42 -0.31 7.67 -2.86
CA ALA A 42 -1.25 6.90 -3.68
C ALA A 42 -0.52 6.06 -4.74
N GLY A 43 -0.73 4.74 -4.68
CA GLY A 43 -0.10 3.77 -5.59
C GLY A 43 -0.74 3.76 -6.98
N CYS A 44 -0.09 3.14 -7.97
CA CYS A 44 -0.61 3.12 -9.34
C CYS A 44 -1.99 2.45 -9.45
N ARG A 45 -2.25 1.39 -8.68
CA ARG A 45 -3.57 0.72 -8.66
C ARG A 45 -4.66 1.65 -8.12
N GLU A 46 -4.36 2.36 -7.05
CA GLU A 46 -5.28 3.30 -6.42
C GLU A 46 -5.56 4.49 -7.33
N LEU A 47 -4.52 5.10 -7.90
CA LEU A 47 -4.65 6.16 -8.89
C LEU A 47 -5.46 5.72 -10.12
N TYR A 48 -5.30 4.47 -10.58
CA TYR A 48 -6.09 3.94 -11.69
C TYR A 48 -7.58 3.91 -11.34
N THR A 49 -7.94 3.39 -10.16
CA THR A 49 -9.34 3.39 -9.70
C THR A 49 -9.89 4.81 -9.58
N LEU A 50 -9.14 5.72 -8.96
CA LEU A 50 -9.55 7.13 -8.79
C LEU A 50 -9.71 7.85 -10.14
N CYS A 51 -8.84 7.59 -11.11
CA CYS A 51 -8.98 8.16 -12.46
C CYS A 51 -10.21 7.60 -13.18
N ARG A 52 -10.49 6.29 -13.05
CA ARG A 52 -11.69 5.68 -13.62
C ARG A 52 -12.96 6.29 -13.04
N GLU A 53 -13.01 6.53 -11.74
CA GLU A 53 -14.15 7.15 -11.08
C GLU A 53 -14.32 8.63 -11.45
N TYR A 54 -13.20 9.36 -11.58
CA TYR A 54 -13.21 10.79 -11.89
C TYR A 54 -13.58 11.07 -13.35
N PHE A 55 -12.95 10.38 -14.30
CA PHE A 55 -13.15 10.61 -15.74
C PHE A 55 -14.33 9.79 -16.32
N ARG A 56 -14.80 8.75 -15.61
CA ARG A 56 -15.94 7.89 -15.98
C ARG A 56 -15.84 7.40 -17.42
N GLU A 57 -16.85 7.69 -18.25
CA GLU A 57 -16.94 7.28 -19.65
C GLU A 57 -15.78 7.81 -20.52
N LYS A 58 -15.15 8.92 -20.12
CA LYS A 58 -13.99 9.47 -20.81
C LYS A 58 -12.69 8.71 -20.52
N PHE A 59 -12.69 7.83 -19.52
CA PHE A 59 -11.54 7.00 -19.20
C PHE A 59 -11.49 5.75 -20.10
N THR A 60 -10.98 5.92 -21.30
CA THR A 60 -10.95 4.86 -22.32
C THR A 60 -9.67 4.01 -22.30
N ILE A 61 -8.71 4.32 -21.42
CA ILE A 61 -7.43 3.62 -21.38
C ILE A 61 -7.42 2.41 -20.43
N GLY A 62 -6.74 1.34 -20.87
CA GLY A 62 -6.49 0.17 -20.02
C GLY A 62 -5.39 0.38 -18.99
N ARG A 63 -5.32 -0.54 -18.02
CA ARG A 63 -4.35 -0.54 -16.89
C ARG A 63 -2.90 -0.39 -17.34
N ASP A 64 -2.47 -1.15 -18.35
CA ASP A 64 -1.06 -1.14 -18.77
C ASP A 64 -0.68 0.16 -19.49
N ARG A 65 -1.59 0.70 -20.33
CA ARG A 65 -1.40 2.02 -20.94
C ARG A 65 -1.35 3.13 -19.89
N PHE A 66 -2.24 3.08 -18.89
CA PHE A 66 -2.21 4.00 -17.75
C PHE A 66 -0.87 3.93 -16.99
N TYR A 67 -0.34 2.73 -16.72
CA TYR A 67 0.97 2.58 -16.06
C TYR A 67 2.11 3.12 -16.92
N ASN A 68 2.03 2.99 -18.25
CA ASN A 68 3.00 3.60 -19.15
C ASN A 68 2.93 5.13 -19.11
N VAL A 69 1.74 5.73 -19.09
CA VAL A 69 1.57 7.19 -18.90
C VAL A 69 2.23 7.64 -17.60
N LEU A 70 1.97 6.96 -16.47
CA LEU A 70 2.61 7.31 -15.20
C LEU A 70 4.14 7.14 -15.25
N ARG A 71 4.64 6.09 -15.90
CA ARG A 71 6.08 5.82 -16.02
C ARG A 71 6.79 6.88 -16.87
N SER A 72 6.24 7.23 -18.02
CA SER A 72 6.81 8.26 -18.91
C SER A 72 6.80 9.66 -18.28
N ASN A 73 5.92 9.91 -17.32
CA ASN A 73 5.82 11.19 -16.61
C ASN A 73 6.47 11.17 -15.21
N SER A 74 7.33 10.18 -14.92
CA SER A 74 8.01 10.05 -13.61
C SER A 74 7.08 10.01 -12.39
N LEU A 75 5.84 9.55 -12.58
CA LEU A 75 4.82 9.40 -11.52
C LEU A 75 4.82 7.99 -10.89
N MET A 76 5.85 7.19 -11.12
CA MET A 76 5.98 5.90 -10.44
C MET A 76 6.55 6.11 -9.04
N LEU A 77 5.84 5.67 -8.00
CA LEU A 77 6.37 5.75 -6.63
C LEU A 77 7.59 4.85 -6.51
N ARG A 78 8.73 5.47 -6.20
CA ARG A 78 9.95 4.75 -5.86
C ARG A 78 9.77 4.13 -4.48
N ARG A 79 9.82 2.80 -4.38
CA ARG A 79 9.90 2.13 -3.08
C ARG A 79 11.23 2.48 -2.43
N THR A 80 11.23 3.42 -1.49
CA THR A 80 12.35 3.58 -0.55
C THR A 80 12.32 2.39 0.40
N ARG A 81 13.30 1.49 0.30
CA ARG A 81 13.49 0.44 1.31
C ARG A 81 13.99 1.10 2.60
N TYR A 82 13.06 1.54 3.44
CA TYR A 82 13.36 1.86 4.82
C TYR A 82 13.19 0.58 5.64
N ARG A 83 14.29 0.10 6.23
CA ARG A 83 14.25 -0.97 7.22
C ARG A 83 14.58 -0.34 8.57
N PRO A 84 13.58 0.04 9.38
CA PRO A 84 13.85 0.48 10.73
C PRO A 84 14.56 -0.66 11.46
N ARG A 85 15.70 -0.36 12.09
CA ARG A 85 16.36 -1.32 12.97
C ARG A 85 15.63 -1.28 14.30
N THR A 86 14.59 -2.10 14.41
CA THR A 86 13.71 -2.18 15.58
C THR A 86 14.35 -2.86 16.79
N THR A 87 15.47 -3.57 16.57
CA THR A 87 16.15 -4.34 17.61
C THR A 87 17.57 -3.82 17.81
N ASP A 88 17.85 -3.31 19.01
CA ASP A 88 19.21 -3.07 19.46
C ASP A 88 19.77 -4.33 20.14
N SER A 89 20.35 -5.21 19.34
CA SER A 89 20.99 -6.43 19.85
C SER A 89 22.31 -6.17 20.59
N ARG A 90 22.78 -4.92 20.68
CA ARG A 90 24.01 -4.54 21.40
C ARG A 90 23.71 -3.95 22.78
N HIS A 91 22.55 -4.24 23.34
CA HIS A 91 22.20 -3.81 24.69
C HIS A 91 22.90 -4.67 25.76
N GLY A 92 23.15 -4.11 26.94
CA GLY A 92 23.70 -4.84 28.09
C GLY A 92 22.69 -5.69 28.87
N TYR A 93 21.40 -5.68 28.49
CA TYR A 93 20.36 -6.43 29.21
C TYR A 93 20.51 -7.95 29.05
N ARG A 94 20.03 -8.68 30.06
CA ARG A 94 19.99 -10.15 30.05
C ARG A 94 19.20 -10.66 28.85
N LEU A 95 19.83 -11.50 28.05
CA LEU A 95 19.18 -12.22 26.97
C LEU A 95 18.55 -13.52 27.51
N TYR A 96 17.25 -13.68 27.29
CA TYR A 96 16.56 -14.93 27.58
C TYR A 96 16.70 -15.88 26.39
N ARG A 97 16.83 -17.18 26.67
CA ARG A 97 16.89 -18.20 25.62
C ARG A 97 15.55 -18.25 24.90
N ASP A 98 15.58 -18.23 23.57
CA ASP A 98 14.40 -18.51 22.76
C ASP A 98 14.02 -19.99 22.93
N LEU A 99 12.93 -20.23 23.67
CA LEU A 99 12.43 -21.57 23.98
C LEU A 99 11.79 -22.26 22.75
N VAL A 100 11.37 -21.49 21.74
CA VAL A 100 10.73 -22.02 20.53
C VAL A 100 11.71 -22.19 19.36
N ASN A 101 12.95 -21.71 19.51
CA ASN A 101 14.03 -21.95 18.56
C ASN A 101 14.68 -23.32 18.76
N THR A 102 13.96 -24.37 18.37
CA THR A 102 14.38 -25.78 18.43
C THR A 102 14.82 -26.30 17.06
N SER A 103 15.47 -27.48 17.05
CA SER A 103 15.79 -28.24 15.82
C SER A 103 15.20 -29.65 15.92
N PRO A 104 14.12 -29.98 15.19
CA PRO A 104 13.41 -29.15 14.20
C PRO A 104 12.67 -27.98 14.85
N LYS A 105 12.33 -26.96 14.05
CA LYS A 105 11.64 -25.75 14.53
C LYS A 105 10.30 -26.10 15.17
N TYR A 106 10.07 -25.57 16.37
CA TYR A 106 8.82 -25.80 17.09
C TYR A 106 7.64 -25.31 16.24
N THR A 107 6.67 -26.19 16.06
CA THR A 107 5.40 -25.90 15.40
C THR A 107 4.29 -26.30 16.37
N PRO A 108 3.40 -25.38 16.75
CA PRO A 108 2.33 -25.71 17.69
C PRO A 108 1.42 -26.78 17.07
N ALA A 109 1.15 -27.86 17.80
CA ALA A 109 0.33 -28.98 17.32
C ALA A 109 -1.17 -28.83 17.63
N GLY A 110 -1.60 -27.69 18.20
CA GLY A 110 -2.98 -27.43 18.55
C GLY A 110 -3.18 -26.06 19.21
N ASN A 111 -4.44 -25.68 19.40
CA ASN A 111 -4.86 -24.43 20.02
C ASN A 111 -4.26 -24.27 21.44
N GLY A 112 -3.92 -23.04 21.81
CA GLY A 112 -3.47 -22.65 23.15
C GLY A 112 -2.04 -23.07 23.49
N ARG A 113 -1.31 -23.72 22.58
CA ARG A 113 0.06 -24.21 22.84
C ARG A 113 1.15 -23.16 22.65
N LEU A 114 0.91 -22.19 21.79
CA LEU A 114 1.80 -21.07 21.55
C LEU A 114 0.96 -19.86 21.21
N VAL A 115 1.16 -18.78 21.96
CA VAL A 115 0.49 -17.51 21.75
C VAL A 115 1.55 -16.46 21.47
N VAL A 116 1.31 -15.63 20.47
CA VAL A 116 2.20 -14.55 20.04
C VAL A 116 1.51 -13.23 20.30
N ALA A 117 2.23 -12.31 20.95
CA ALA A 117 1.78 -10.95 21.14
C ALA A 117 2.42 -10.02 20.10
N ASP A 118 1.62 -9.08 19.59
CA ASP A 118 2.09 -8.00 18.72
C ASP A 118 1.42 -6.68 19.11
N ILE A 119 2.08 -5.56 18.84
CA ILE A 119 1.51 -4.22 19.07
C ILE A 119 1.64 -3.41 17.78
N THR A 120 0.53 -2.83 17.37
CA THR A 120 0.47 -1.97 16.18
C THR A 120 -0.22 -0.65 16.47
N TYR A 121 -0.08 0.30 15.55
CA TYR A 121 -0.66 1.65 15.66
C TYR A 121 -1.82 1.75 14.69
N ILE A 122 -2.98 2.18 15.18
CA ILE A 122 -4.14 2.49 14.34
C ILE A 122 -4.41 3.99 14.35
N TYR A 123 -4.67 4.56 13.17
CA TYR A 123 -5.09 5.95 13.04
C TYR A 123 -6.61 6.06 13.25
N THR A 124 -7.02 7.01 14.06
CA THR A 124 -8.41 7.35 14.37
C THR A 124 -8.67 8.82 14.04
N ARG A 125 -9.94 9.26 14.10
CA ARG A 125 -10.29 10.68 13.88
C ARG A 125 -9.72 11.61 14.95
N GLU A 126 -9.36 11.09 16.13
CA GLU A 126 -8.88 11.85 17.28
C GLU A 126 -7.37 11.74 17.49
N GLY A 127 -6.64 11.10 16.57
CA GLY A 127 -5.21 10.80 16.70
C GLY A 127 -4.90 9.33 16.49
N PHE A 128 -3.77 8.84 17.02
CA PHE A 128 -3.41 7.42 16.94
C PHE A 128 -3.73 6.69 18.25
N ALA A 129 -3.93 5.38 18.16
CA ALA A 129 -4.08 4.48 19.30
C ALA A 129 -3.21 3.24 19.11
N TYR A 130 -2.81 2.63 20.21
CA TYR A 130 -2.03 1.40 20.27
C TYR A 130 -2.99 0.22 20.38
N LEU A 131 -2.93 -0.68 19.41
CA LEU A 131 -3.65 -1.95 19.41
C LEU A 131 -2.68 -3.07 19.79
N SER A 132 -2.88 -3.62 20.98
CA SER A 132 -2.17 -4.81 21.46
C SER A 132 -3.00 -6.04 21.11
N LEU A 133 -2.37 -7.03 20.46
CA LEU A 133 -3.00 -8.26 19.98
C LEU A 133 -2.35 -9.47 20.61
N VAL A 134 -3.17 -10.44 20.97
CA VAL A 134 -2.76 -11.75 21.46
C VAL A 134 -3.32 -12.79 20.50
N THR A 135 -2.46 -13.47 19.76
CA THR A 135 -2.83 -14.38 18.68
C THR A 135 -2.39 -15.81 18.98
N ASP A 136 -3.30 -16.76 18.86
CA ASP A 136 -2.95 -18.18 18.91
C ASP A 136 -2.20 -18.59 17.63
N ALA A 137 -1.00 -19.15 17.79
CA ALA A 137 -0.10 -19.41 16.67
C ALA A 137 -0.54 -20.60 15.79
N TYR A 138 -1.39 -21.49 16.31
CA TYR A 138 -1.92 -22.63 15.56
C TYR A 138 -3.15 -22.24 14.74
N SER A 139 -4.22 -21.79 15.40
CA SER A 139 -5.50 -21.42 14.78
C SER A 139 -5.48 -20.07 14.05
N ARG A 140 -4.51 -19.20 14.39
CA ARG A 140 -4.44 -17.80 13.93
C ARG A 140 -5.56 -16.91 14.46
N TYR A 141 -6.35 -17.37 15.43
CA TYR A 141 -7.37 -16.54 16.06
C TYR A 141 -6.75 -15.52 17.01
N ILE A 142 -7.30 -14.30 16.98
CA ILE A 142 -7.05 -13.28 17.99
C ILE A 142 -7.84 -13.70 19.23
N VAL A 143 -7.13 -14.16 20.26
CA VAL A 143 -7.71 -14.64 21.52
C VAL A 143 -7.81 -13.54 22.58
N GLY A 144 -7.19 -12.39 22.33
CA GLY A 144 -7.30 -11.19 23.16
C GLY A 144 -6.81 -9.95 22.43
N TYR A 145 -7.37 -8.79 22.77
CA TYR A 145 -6.92 -7.51 22.27
C TYR A 145 -7.20 -6.40 23.28
N CYS A 146 -6.42 -5.33 23.21
CA CYS A 146 -6.65 -4.10 23.96
C CYS A 146 -6.32 -2.90 23.08
N LEU A 147 -7.19 -1.89 23.09
CA LEU A 147 -6.96 -0.63 22.42
C LEU A 147 -6.76 0.47 23.46
N SER A 148 -5.61 1.13 23.43
CA SER A 148 -5.27 2.18 24.38
C SER A 148 -4.69 3.40 23.68
N ARG A 149 -4.84 4.58 24.29
CA ARG A 149 -4.14 5.81 23.87
C ARG A 149 -2.73 5.90 24.47
N SER A 150 -2.39 5.00 25.39
CA SER A 150 -1.09 4.92 26.05
C SER A 150 -0.46 3.52 25.88
N LEU A 151 0.86 3.45 26.00
CA LEU A 151 1.66 2.22 26.02
C LEU A 151 1.79 1.61 27.44
N ASP A 152 1.07 2.15 28.42
CA ASP A 152 1.13 1.69 29.80
C ASP A 152 0.71 0.21 29.91
N ALA A 153 1.41 -0.53 30.76
CA ALA A 153 1.20 -1.97 30.96
C ALA A 153 -0.12 -2.28 31.70
N GLU A 154 -0.68 -1.31 32.41
CA GLU A 154 -1.98 -1.41 33.05
C GLU A 154 -3.07 -1.08 32.04
N GLY A 155 -3.68 -2.12 31.47
CA GLY A 155 -4.95 -1.96 30.76
C GLY A 155 -6.01 -1.50 31.74
N ARG A 156 -6.66 -0.36 31.47
CA ARG A 156 -7.89 0.04 32.18
C ARG A 156 -9.09 -0.71 31.65
#